data_AF-A0A534ZSF8-F1
#
_entry.id   AF-A0A534ZSF8-F1
#
_cell.length_a   1.000
_cell.length_b   1.000
_cell.length_c   1.000
_cell.angle_alpha   90.00
_cell.angle_beta   90.00
_cell.angle_gamma   90.00
#
_symmetry.space_group_name_H-M   'P 1'
#
loop_
_entity.id
_entity.type
_entity.pdbx_description
1 polymer ?
#
loop_
_entity_poly.entity_id
_entity_poly.type
_entity_poly.pdbx_seq_one_letter_code
_entity_poly.pdbx_strand_id
1 'polypeptide(L)'
;MRYLAGGLLAMSLVFGTARWANAACDLTQAQLDAARAAADAACDAEDPPRGCTTATSHGQYVSCFVHQVNANPAVPPECRGAIKRCAARSICGKQARGFVTCCKTSSSGTTKCSIKSSAPGCTDHAPAGGSACVGTHPSCCDACTDTGCAP
;
A
#
# COMPACT_ATOMS: atom_id res chain seq x y z
N MET A 1 -0.65 59.13 17.21
CA MET A 1 0.37 58.27 16.58
C MET A 1 0.10 56.81 16.96
N ARG A 2 -0.41 56.05 15.99
CA ARG A 2 -0.19 54.61 15.68
C ARG A 2 -0.48 53.56 16.77
N TYR A 3 -1.62 52.90 16.57
CA TYR A 3 -2.11 51.71 17.25
C TYR A 3 -1.27 50.44 16.99
N LEU A 4 -1.35 49.54 17.97
CA LEU A 4 -0.86 48.16 18.11
C LEU A 4 -1.12 47.23 16.90
N ALA A 5 -0.19 46.31 16.63
CA ALA A 5 -0.41 44.92 16.18
C ALA A 5 0.98 44.26 16.08
N GLY A 6 1.32 43.18 16.78
CA GLY A 6 0.52 41.98 17.00
C GLY A 6 1.19 40.86 16.20
N GLY A 7 2.06 40.10 16.86
CA GLY A 7 2.82 39.02 16.23
C GLY A 7 1.95 37.81 15.87
N LEU A 8 2.43 37.00 14.93
CA LEU A 8 2.17 35.57 14.78
C LEU A 8 2.93 35.09 13.52
N LEU A 9 4.18 34.67 13.71
CA LEU A 9 4.89 33.90 12.69
C LEU A 9 4.27 32.50 12.66
N ALA A 10 3.62 32.22 11.53
CA ALA A 10 2.85 31.02 11.26
C ALA A 10 3.68 29.75 11.50
N MET A 11 3.21 28.94 12.45
CA MET A 11 3.69 27.59 12.67
C MET A 11 3.11 26.71 11.57
N SER A 12 3.89 26.50 10.50
CA SER A 12 3.53 25.65 9.37
C SER A 12 3.38 24.19 9.84
N LEU A 13 2.14 23.76 10.07
CA LEU A 13 1.77 22.36 10.26
C LEU A 13 1.95 21.60 8.94
N VAL A 14 3.03 20.83 8.87
CA VAL A 14 3.20 19.79 7.85
C VAL A 14 2.19 18.69 8.17
N PHE A 15 1.13 18.59 7.36
CA PHE A 15 0.21 17.46 7.41
C PHE A 15 0.98 16.19 7.06
N GLY A 16 1.08 15.29 8.05
CA GLY A 16 1.84 14.06 7.96
C GLY A 16 1.22 13.10 6.95
N THR A 17 1.92 12.86 5.85
CA THR A 17 1.78 11.64 5.07
C THR A 17 2.00 10.45 6.00
N ALA A 18 1.14 9.44 5.99
CA ALA A 18 1.29 8.22 6.77
C ALA A 18 2.71 7.64 6.63
N ARG A 19 3.57 7.94 7.60
CA ARG A 19 4.99 7.57 7.58
C ARG A 19 5.07 6.10 7.93
N TRP A 20 5.22 5.24 6.94
CA TRP A 20 5.77 3.90 7.14
C TRP A 20 7.30 3.98 7.21
N ALA A 21 7.82 4.92 8.00
CA ALA A 21 9.25 5.01 8.29
C ALA A 21 9.57 3.93 9.32
N ASN A 22 10.14 2.81 8.87
CA ASN A 22 10.99 2.04 9.78
C ASN A 22 12.19 2.94 10.07
N ALA A 23 12.49 3.22 11.33
CA ALA A 23 13.52 4.19 11.74
C ALA A 23 14.94 3.92 11.19
N ALA A 24 15.14 2.81 10.49
CA ALA A 24 16.39 2.44 9.82
C ALA A 24 16.39 2.69 8.30
N CYS A 25 15.23 2.81 7.65
CA CYS A 25 15.18 2.98 6.19
C CYS A 25 15.19 4.46 5.80
N ASP A 26 16.27 4.90 5.14
CA ASP A 26 16.45 6.29 4.71
C ASP A 26 15.88 6.61 3.31
N LEU A 27 15.26 5.63 2.64
CA LEU A 27 14.60 5.89 1.35
C LEU A 27 13.33 6.73 1.55
N THR A 28 13.16 7.72 0.68
CA THR A 28 11.91 8.48 0.53
C THR A 28 10.78 7.58 0.03
N GLN A 29 9.53 7.99 0.26
CA GLN A 29 8.36 7.27 -0.26
C GLN A 29 8.43 7.07 -1.78
N ALA A 30 8.81 8.12 -2.52
CA ALA A 30 8.97 8.04 -3.97
C ALA A 30 10.01 6.98 -4.41
N GLN A 31 11.09 6.81 -3.64
CA GLN A 31 12.10 5.77 -3.91
C GLN A 31 11.56 4.36 -3.60
N LEU A 32 10.79 4.20 -2.52
CA LEU A 32 10.13 2.93 -2.21
C LEU A 32 9.12 2.54 -3.29
N ASP A 33 8.33 3.50 -3.77
CA ASP A 33 7.34 3.31 -4.83
C ASP A 33 8.01 2.98 -6.17
N ALA A 34 9.11 3.67 -6.51
CA ALA A 34 9.91 3.37 -7.69
C ALA A 34 10.53 1.96 -7.62
N ALA A 35 11.07 1.57 -6.47
CA ALA A 35 11.62 0.23 -6.26
C ALA A 35 10.55 -0.86 -6.37
N ARG A 36 9.34 -0.59 -5.86
CA ARG A 36 8.19 -1.48 -6.01
C ARG A 36 7.80 -1.62 -7.49
N ALA A 37 7.61 -0.50 -8.18
CA ALA A 37 7.23 -0.51 -9.60
C ALA A 37 8.28 -1.23 -10.47
N ALA A 38 9.57 -1.04 -10.17
CA ALA A 38 10.65 -1.76 -10.85
C ALA A 38 10.60 -3.27 -10.61
N ALA A 39 10.30 -3.71 -9.39
CA ALA A 39 10.16 -5.14 -9.08
C ALA A 39 8.93 -5.77 -9.76
N ASP A 40 7.80 -5.06 -9.79
CA ASP A 40 6.60 -5.49 -10.51
C ASP A 40 6.89 -5.63 -12.01
N ALA A 41 7.47 -4.59 -12.64
CA ALA A 41 7.82 -4.59 -14.06
C ALA A 41 8.83 -5.70 -14.43
N ALA A 42 9.82 -5.94 -13.57
CA ALA A 42 10.77 -7.03 -13.77
C ALA A 42 10.08 -8.40 -13.75
N CYS A 43 9.08 -8.60 -12.88
CA CYS A 43 8.29 -9.83 -12.82
C CYS A 43 7.35 -10.01 -14.01
N ASP A 44 6.77 -8.92 -14.52
CA ASP A 44 5.98 -8.94 -15.76
C ASP A 44 6.84 -9.32 -16.97
N ALA A 45 8.13 -8.95 -16.97
CA ALA A 45 9.07 -9.19 -18.08
C ALA A 45 9.74 -10.57 -18.08
N GLU A 46 9.53 -11.41 -17.07
CA GLU A 46 10.09 -12.76 -17.04
C GLU A 46 9.43 -13.70 -18.06
N ASP A 47 10.11 -14.79 -18.39
CA ASP A 47 9.58 -15.88 -19.23
C ASP A 47 9.61 -17.22 -18.45
N PRO A 48 8.46 -17.76 -18.02
CA PRO A 48 7.10 -17.23 -18.20
C PRO A 48 6.82 -16.01 -17.29
N PRO A 49 5.90 -15.11 -17.67
CA PRO A 49 5.65 -13.87 -16.93
C PRO A 49 5.01 -14.14 -15.57
N ARG A 50 5.57 -13.55 -14.50
CA ARG A 50 5.16 -13.76 -13.10
C ARG A 50 4.66 -12.50 -12.41
N GLY A 51 4.23 -11.50 -13.17
CA GLY A 51 3.71 -10.27 -12.62
C GLY A 51 2.28 -10.38 -12.08
N CYS A 52 1.70 -9.24 -11.69
CA CYS A 52 0.55 -9.24 -10.79
C CYS A 52 -0.69 -9.94 -11.36
N THR A 53 -0.92 -9.83 -12.67
CA THR A 53 -2.07 -10.42 -13.38
C THR A 53 -1.71 -11.71 -14.13
N THR A 54 -0.43 -11.95 -14.44
CA THR A 54 0.02 -13.11 -15.21
C THR A 54 0.45 -14.28 -14.35
N ALA A 55 0.83 -14.03 -13.09
CA ALA A 55 1.21 -15.09 -12.16
C ALA A 55 0.04 -16.06 -11.94
N THR A 56 0.32 -17.35 -12.10
CA THR A 56 -0.63 -18.45 -11.88
C THR A 56 -1.06 -18.58 -10.42
N SER A 57 -0.25 -18.06 -9.49
CA SER A 57 -0.56 -18.05 -8.07
C SER A 57 0.07 -16.85 -7.37
N HIS A 58 -0.50 -16.50 -6.22
CA HIS A 58 0.06 -15.46 -5.35
C HIS A 58 1.49 -15.75 -4.91
N GLY A 59 1.79 -17.01 -4.60
CA GLY A 59 3.13 -17.43 -4.19
C GLY A 59 4.16 -17.21 -5.29
N GLN A 60 3.78 -17.47 -6.55
CA GLN A 60 4.64 -17.24 -7.71
C GLN A 60 4.96 -15.75 -7.88
N TYR A 61 3.94 -14.88 -7.80
CA TYR A 61 4.13 -13.43 -7.83
C TYR A 61 5.01 -12.94 -6.69
N VAL A 62 4.68 -13.29 -5.43
CA VAL A 62 5.45 -12.84 -4.26
C VAL A 62 6.89 -13.35 -4.30
N SER A 63 7.11 -14.58 -4.74
CA SER A 63 8.46 -15.15 -4.90
C SER A 63 9.27 -14.35 -5.91
N CYS A 64 8.69 -14.05 -7.08
CA CYS A 64 9.34 -13.20 -8.08
C CYS A 64 9.64 -11.82 -7.50
N PHE A 65 8.64 -11.14 -6.95
CA PHE A 65 8.77 -9.78 -6.46
C PHE A 65 9.83 -9.67 -5.35
N VAL A 66 9.84 -10.63 -4.41
CA VAL A 66 10.85 -10.68 -3.34
C VAL A 66 12.26 -10.89 -3.91
N HIS A 67 12.40 -11.75 -4.94
CA HIS A 67 13.67 -11.95 -5.63
C HIS A 67 14.16 -10.64 -6.27
N GLN A 68 13.30 -9.94 -7.02
CA GLN A 68 13.65 -8.68 -7.67
C GLN A 68 14.03 -7.58 -6.67
N VAL A 69 13.28 -7.45 -5.56
CA VAL A 69 13.64 -6.51 -4.47
C VAL A 69 14.97 -6.88 -3.81
N ASN A 70 15.27 -8.17 -3.65
CA ASN A 70 16.54 -8.61 -3.05
C ASN A 70 17.75 -8.40 -3.97
N ALA A 71 17.55 -8.56 -5.28
CA ALA A 71 18.57 -8.36 -6.30
C ALA A 71 18.83 -6.89 -6.60
N ASN A 72 17.91 -5.99 -6.24
CA ASN A 72 18.07 -4.55 -6.48
C ASN A 72 19.12 -3.94 -5.53
N PRO A 73 20.28 -3.47 -6.04
CA PRO A 73 21.33 -2.88 -5.21
C PRO A 73 20.97 -1.48 -4.70
N ALA A 74 20.00 -0.80 -5.32
CA ALA A 74 19.54 0.52 -4.89
C ALA A 74 18.58 0.44 -3.68
N VAL A 75 18.20 -0.76 -3.24
CA VAL A 75 17.32 -0.98 -2.08
C VAL A 75 18.12 -1.58 -0.93
N PRO A 76 18.45 -0.76 0.09
CA PRO A 76 19.12 -1.24 1.29
C PRO A 76 18.31 -2.32 2.01
N PRO A 77 18.95 -3.32 2.65
CA PRO A 77 18.29 -4.44 3.30
C PRO A 77 17.15 -4.04 4.26
N GLU A 78 17.34 -2.98 5.02
CA GLU A 78 16.41 -2.43 6.00
C GLU A 78 15.14 -1.81 5.38
N CYS A 79 15.22 -1.38 4.11
CA CYS A 79 14.07 -0.87 3.35
C CYS A 79 13.25 -1.98 2.67
N ARG A 80 13.87 -3.14 2.42
CA ARG A 80 13.24 -4.24 1.67
C ARG A 80 11.95 -4.74 2.34
N GLY A 81 11.90 -4.71 3.68
CA GLY A 81 10.73 -5.15 4.44
C GLY A 81 9.47 -4.34 4.12
N ALA A 82 9.61 -3.01 3.98
CA ALA A 82 8.50 -2.12 3.64
C ALA A 82 7.94 -2.44 2.24
N ILE A 83 8.83 -2.60 1.26
CA ILE A 83 8.46 -2.87 -0.15
C ILE A 83 7.80 -4.25 -0.27
N LYS A 84 8.40 -5.29 0.32
CA LYS A 84 7.87 -6.67 0.26
C LYS A 84 6.50 -6.81 0.93
N ARG A 85 6.20 -6.01 1.95
CA ARG A 85 4.90 -6.03 2.63
C ARG A 85 3.76 -5.69 1.67
N CYS A 86 3.99 -4.82 0.69
CA CYS A 86 2.97 -4.48 -0.30
C CYS A 86 2.62 -5.66 -1.20
N ALA A 87 3.63 -6.39 -1.67
CA ALA A 87 3.41 -7.61 -2.46
C ALA A 87 2.70 -8.69 -1.63
N ALA A 88 3.12 -8.90 -0.38
CA ALA A 88 2.50 -9.88 0.54
C ALA A 88 1.04 -9.53 0.89
N ARG A 89 0.68 -8.24 0.89
CA ARG A 89 -0.68 -7.75 1.14
C ARG A 89 -1.38 -7.31 -0.15
N SER A 90 -1.20 -8.08 -1.22
CA SER A 90 -1.85 -7.86 -2.51
C SER A 90 -2.81 -8.98 -2.89
N ILE A 91 -3.64 -8.75 -3.91
CA ILE A 91 -4.45 -9.77 -4.57
C ILE A 91 -3.78 -10.35 -5.82
N CYS A 92 -2.55 -9.93 -6.14
CA CYS A 92 -1.80 -10.43 -7.29
C CYS A 92 -1.71 -11.96 -7.30
N GLY A 93 -1.94 -12.58 -8.46
CA GLY A 93 -2.08 -14.03 -8.63
C GLY A 93 -3.32 -14.64 -7.94
N LYS A 94 -4.31 -13.82 -7.54
CA LYS A 94 -5.57 -14.26 -6.91
C LYS A 94 -6.82 -13.60 -7.50
N GLN A 95 -6.69 -12.65 -8.40
CA GLN A 95 -7.82 -11.87 -8.94
C GLN A 95 -8.86 -12.76 -9.64
N ALA A 96 -8.40 -13.74 -10.43
CA ALA A 96 -9.27 -14.70 -11.10
C ALA A 96 -10.09 -15.57 -10.12
N ARG A 97 -9.71 -15.62 -8.83
CA ARG A 97 -10.44 -16.32 -7.76
C ARG A 97 -11.38 -15.40 -6.98
N GLY A 98 -11.59 -14.17 -7.43
CA GLY A 98 -12.50 -13.20 -6.80
C GLY A 98 -11.92 -12.46 -5.59
N PHE A 99 -10.61 -12.57 -5.33
CA PHE A 99 -9.99 -11.87 -4.21
C PHE A 99 -9.98 -10.35 -4.43
N VAL A 100 -10.25 -9.60 -3.37
CA VAL A 100 -10.30 -8.13 -3.38
C VAL A 100 -9.48 -7.53 -2.25
N THR A 101 -9.02 -6.30 -2.45
CA THR A 101 -8.60 -5.43 -1.34
C THR A 101 -9.84 -4.85 -0.67
N CYS A 102 -9.81 -4.77 0.66
CA CYS A 102 -10.94 -4.34 1.47
C CYS A 102 -10.46 -3.34 2.51
N CYS A 103 -10.96 -2.11 2.41
CA CYS A 103 -10.71 -1.06 3.39
C CYS A 103 -11.89 -1.00 4.35
N LYS A 104 -11.61 -1.13 5.64
CA LYS A 104 -12.62 -1.00 6.70
C LYS A 104 -12.25 0.16 7.60
N THR A 105 -13.17 1.09 7.78
CA THR A 105 -13.03 2.26 8.63
C THR A 105 -13.88 2.04 9.88
N SER A 106 -13.25 2.08 11.06
CA SER A 106 -13.98 2.01 12.32
C SER A 106 -14.81 3.27 12.57
N SER A 107 -15.73 3.20 13.53
CA SER A 107 -16.46 4.38 14.02
C SER A 107 -15.54 5.47 14.58
N SER A 108 -14.33 5.11 15.02
CA SER A 108 -13.28 6.05 15.44
C SER A 108 -12.49 6.67 14.27
N GLY A 109 -12.85 6.37 13.02
CA GLY A 109 -12.19 6.90 11.83
C GLY A 109 -10.89 6.18 11.44
N THR A 110 -10.54 5.06 12.07
CA THR A 110 -9.32 4.32 11.74
C THR A 110 -9.57 3.36 10.57
N THR A 111 -8.90 3.58 9.44
CA THR A 111 -8.99 2.71 8.27
C THR A 111 -7.94 1.61 8.30
N LYS A 112 -8.36 0.37 8.04
CA LYS A 112 -7.48 -0.81 7.90
C LYS A 112 -7.76 -1.52 6.60
N CYS A 113 -6.70 -1.78 5.84
CA CYS A 113 -6.78 -2.68 4.70
C CYS A 113 -6.75 -4.15 5.11
N SER A 114 -7.43 -5.02 4.37
CA SER A 114 -7.32 -6.47 4.42
C SER A 114 -7.55 -7.07 3.05
N ILE A 115 -7.08 -8.29 2.82
CA ILE A 115 -7.40 -9.06 1.62
C ILE A 115 -8.58 -9.97 1.93
N LYS A 116 -9.60 -9.96 1.07
CA LYS A 116 -10.81 -10.78 1.19
C LYS A 116 -10.97 -11.67 -0.04
N SER A 117 -11.62 -12.82 0.12
CA SER A 117 -11.87 -13.78 -0.96
C SER A 117 -13.02 -13.37 -1.89
N SER A 118 -13.78 -12.34 -1.53
CA SER A 118 -14.88 -11.80 -2.33
C SER A 118 -15.25 -10.38 -1.90
N ALA A 119 -15.92 -9.65 -2.79
CA ALA A 119 -16.48 -8.32 -2.51
C ALA A 119 -17.52 -8.32 -1.37
N PRO A 120 -18.51 -9.23 -1.33
CA PRO A 120 -19.45 -9.31 -0.19
C PRO A 120 -18.75 -9.60 1.14
N GLY A 121 -17.69 -10.43 1.12
CA GLY A 121 -16.84 -10.68 2.30
C GLY A 121 -16.07 -9.44 2.81
N CYS A 122 -16.13 -8.33 2.08
CA CYS A 122 -15.72 -7.01 2.55
C CYS A 122 -16.89 -6.21 3.10
N THR A 123 -17.91 -5.95 2.27
CA THR A 123 -19.00 -5.01 2.56
C THR A 123 -19.94 -5.49 3.65
N ASP A 124 -20.22 -6.79 3.71
CA ASP A 124 -21.20 -7.37 4.64
C ASP A 124 -20.65 -7.43 6.08
N HIS A 125 -19.35 -7.17 6.24
CA HIS A 125 -18.63 -7.19 7.51
C HIS A 125 -18.08 -5.81 7.88
N ALA A 126 -18.81 -4.75 7.50
CA ALA A 126 -18.53 -3.40 7.97
C ALA A 126 -18.62 -3.34 9.52
N PRO A 127 -17.68 -2.65 10.19
CA PRO A 127 -17.76 -2.47 11.64
C PRO A 127 -19.03 -1.71 12.06
N ALA A 128 -19.57 -2.00 13.24
CA ALA A 128 -20.70 -1.25 13.77
C ALA A 128 -20.37 0.25 13.87
N GLY A 129 -21.21 1.09 13.25
CA GLY A 129 -20.98 2.54 13.18
C GLY A 129 -19.78 2.96 12.33
N GLY A 130 -19.21 2.05 11.52
CA GLY A 130 -18.13 2.31 10.58
C GLY A 130 -18.55 2.05 9.14
N SER A 131 -17.57 1.93 8.24
CA SER A 131 -17.78 1.65 6.83
C SER A 131 -16.81 0.60 6.31
N ALA A 132 -17.16 -0.01 5.18
CA ALA A 132 -16.28 -0.90 4.42
C ALA A 132 -16.46 -0.63 2.93
N CYS A 133 -15.38 -0.72 2.18
CA CYS A 133 -15.39 -0.59 0.73
C CYS A 133 -14.38 -1.55 0.09
N VAL A 134 -14.70 -1.96 -1.14
CA VAL A 134 -13.83 -2.78 -1.97
C VAL A 134 -12.89 -1.86 -2.72
N GLY A 135 -11.59 -2.09 -2.61
CA GLY A 135 -10.57 -1.30 -3.29
C GLY A 135 -10.45 -1.67 -4.77
N THR A 136 -10.02 -0.71 -5.58
CA THR A 136 -9.72 -0.86 -7.00
C THR A 136 -8.26 -1.27 -7.24
N HIS A 137 -7.38 -0.98 -6.28
CA HIS A 137 -5.96 -1.29 -6.36
C HIS A 137 -5.64 -2.72 -5.91
N PRO A 138 -4.63 -3.37 -6.52
CA PRO A 138 -4.30 -4.75 -6.21
C PRO A 138 -3.57 -4.92 -4.88
N SER A 139 -2.97 -3.88 -4.29
CA SER A 139 -2.25 -3.96 -3.01
C SER A 139 -2.85 -3.07 -1.95
N CYS A 140 -2.83 -3.54 -0.70
CA CYS A 140 -3.19 -2.75 0.47
C CYS A 140 -2.34 -1.50 0.70
N CYS A 141 -1.17 -1.38 0.07
CA CYS A 141 -0.38 -0.16 0.17
C CYS A 141 -0.99 1.00 -0.61
N ASP A 142 -1.84 0.71 -1.61
CA ASP A 142 -2.42 1.73 -2.49
C ASP A 142 -3.96 1.73 -2.41
N ALA A 143 -4.56 0.64 -1.90
CA ALA A 143 -6.02 0.47 -1.90
C ALA A 143 -6.76 1.36 -0.90
N CYS A 144 -6.13 1.79 0.19
CA CYS A 144 -6.82 2.54 1.26
C CYS A 144 -6.14 3.87 1.56
N THR A 145 -6.96 4.87 1.83
CA THR A 145 -6.59 6.14 2.47
C THR A 145 -6.98 6.12 3.94
N ASP A 146 -6.74 7.22 4.66
CA ASP A 146 -7.16 7.34 6.06
C ASP A 146 -8.68 7.24 6.25
N THR A 147 -9.47 7.58 5.23
CA THR A 147 -10.93 7.70 5.32
C THR A 147 -11.68 6.65 4.48
N GLY A 148 -11.00 5.69 3.86
CA GLY A 148 -11.65 4.63 3.10
C GLY A 148 -10.79 4.10 1.97
N CYS A 149 -11.42 3.79 0.84
CA CYS A 149 -10.73 3.32 -0.35
C CYS A 149 -10.10 4.49 -1.10
N ALA A 150 -8.91 4.27 -1.64
CA ALA A 150 -8.33 5.18 -2.60
C ALA A 150 -9.12 5.12 -3.93
N PRO A 151 -9.26 6.26 -4.64
CA PRO A 151 -9.86 6.28 -5.96
C PRO A 151 -9.06 5.47 -6.99
#